data_AF-A0A514JS71-F1
#
_entry.id   AF-A0A514JS71-F1
#
_cell.length_a   1.000
_cell.length_b   1.000
_cell.length_c   1.000
_cell.angle_alpha   90.00
_cell.angle_beta   90.00
_cell.angle_gamma   90.00
#
_symmetry.space_group_name_H-M   'P 1'
#
loop_
_entity.id
_entity.type
_entity.pdbx_description
1 polymer ?
#
loop_
_entity_poly.entity_id
_entity_poly.type
_entity_poly.pdbx_seq_one_letter_code
_entity_poly.pdbx_strand_id
1 'polypeptide(L)'
;MTATLLRTAAELHARARAGRRAVVMTMGALHEGHATLIRTARKIAGPDGEVVVTVFVNPLQFGAGEDLDRYPRTLDADVELAARSGADVVFAPAVEEVYPGGEPQVRISAGPMGERLEGAARPGHFDGMLTVVAKLLHLTRPDIALYGQKDAQQLALIRRMVRDLNFGVEIVGVPTVREEDGLALSSRNRYLSPAERRTALALSQALFAGRDRHAAQQALRARASEVPATRARAEALSAIGESRAAADAHAVATTTGGPAAVRAAARLVLDEAVRLDPPLALDYLALVDPSDFTEIGDDFTGEAVLAVAARVGTTRLIDNVPLTFGTFGAAS
;
A
#
# COMPACT_ATOMS: atom_id res chain seq x y z
N MET A 1 -15.28 -17.14 -19.92
CA MET A 1 -14.00 -17.89 -19.98
C MET A 1 -13.71 -18.42 -18.59
N THR A 2 -13.28 -19.67 -18.46
CA THR A 2 -12.89 -20.28 -17.17
C THR A 2 -11.39 -20.19 -17.01
N ALA A 3 -10.91 -19.80 -15.83
CA ALA A 3 -9.48 -19.85 -15.51
C ALA A 3 -9.04 -21.31 -15.36
N THR A 4 -7.85 -21.64 -15.86
CA THR A 4 -7.24 -22.97 -15.69
C THR A 4 -6.60 -23.06 -14.31
N LEU A 5 -6.94 -24.07 -13.52
CA LEU A 5 -6.29 -24.33 -12.23
C LEU A 5 -5.03 -25.18 -12.43
N LEU A 6 -3.87 -24.69 -11.98
CA LEU A 6 -2.59 -25.39 -12.03
C LEU A 6 -1.99 -25.54 -10.62
N ARG A 7 -1.28 -26.63 -10.39
CA ARG A 7 -0.73 -27.01 -9.08
C ARG A 7 0.79 -27.00 -9.04
N THR A 8 1.46 -27.09 -10.18
CA THR A 8 2.93 -27.13 -10.27
C THR A 8 3.48 -26.08 -11.22
N ALA A 9 4.71 -25.64 -10.99
CA ALA A 9 5.40 -24.73 -11.90
C ALA A 9 5.63 -25.39 -13.26
N ALA A 10 5.84 -26.71 -13.30
CA ALA A 10 5.97 -27.47 -14.54
C ALA A 10 4.73 -27.32 -15.44
N GLU A 11 3.52 -27.46 -14.88
CA GLU A 11 2.27 -27.23 -15.61
C GLU A 11 2.16 -25.79 -16.12
N LEU A 12 2.54 -24.80 -15.31
CA LEU A 12 2.53 -23.39 -15.70
C LEU A 12 3.58 -23.05 -16.78
N HIS A 13 4.73 -23.72 -16.77
CA HIS A 13 5.80 -23.53 -17.75
C HIS A 13 5.52 -24.24 -19.07
N ALA A 14 4.75 -25.33 -19.06
CA ALA A 14 4.34 -26.05 -20.25
C ALA A 14 3.34 -25.27 -21.12
N ARG A 15 2.70 -24.23 -20.57
CA ARG A 15 1.76 -23.39 -21.31
C ARG A 15 2.48 -22.51 -22.32
N ALA A 16 1.94 -22.47 -23.54
CA ALA A 16 2.42 -21.56 -24.58
C ALA A 16 2.25 -20.11 -24.12
N ARG A 17 3.33 -19.32 -24.23
CA ARG A 17 3.32 -17.89 -23.92
C ARG A 17 3.32 -17.10 -25.23
N ALA A 18 2.23 -16.37 -25.51
CA ALA A 18 2.12 -15.49 -26.66
C ALA A 18 2.49 -14.03 -26.35
N GLY A 19 2.32 -13.59 -25.09
CA GLY A 19 2.56 -12.23 -24.65
C GLY A 19 3.10 -12.11 -23.22
N ARG A 20 2.97 -10.90 -22.66
CA ARG A 20 3.42 -10.60 -21.28
C ARG A 20 2.62 -11.42 -20.27
N ARG A 21 3.30 -11.94 -19.26
CA ARG A 21 2.68 -12.61 -18.11
C ARG A 21 2.61 -11.63 -16.94
N ALA A 22 1.39 -11.26 -16.58
CA ALA A 22 1.09 -10.46 -15.40
C ALA A 22 0.64 -11.38 -14.25
N VAL A 23 1.31 -11.29 -13.09
CA VAL A 23 1.00 -12.11 -11.91
C VAL A 23 0.38 -11.25 -10.82
N VAL A 24 -0.74 -11.71 -10.26
CA VAL A 24 -1.33 -11.20 -9.03
C VAL A 24 -1.07 -12.21 -7.93
N MET A 25 -0.22 -11.86 -6.96
CA MET A 25 0.11 -12.79 -5.88
C MET A 25 -0.84 -12.64 -4.70
N THR A 26 -1.48 -13.73 -4.28
CA THR A 26 -2.45 -13.73 -3.18
C THR A 26 -2.29 -14.95 -2.28
N MET A 27 -2.89 -14.88 -1.09
CA MET A 27 -3.09 -16.01 -0.20
C MET A 27 -4.45 -16.70 -0.37
N GLY A 28 -5.24 -16.34 -1.39
CA GLY A 28 -6.65 -16.78 -1.54
C GLY A 28 -7.63 -15.95 -0.72
N ALA A 29 -8.85 -16.47 -0.57
CA ALA A 29 -9.99 -15.75 0.00
C ALA A 29 -10.21 -14.41 -0.70
N LEU A 30 -10.36 -14.49 -2.02
CA LEU A 30 -10.37 -13.34 -2.89
C LEU A 30 -11.62 -12.48 -2.66
N HIS A 31 -11.46 -11.17 -2.91
CA HIS A 31 -12.49 -10.16 -2.73
C HIS A 31 -12.30 -9.04 -3.76
N GLU A 32 -13.12 -7.98 -3.73
CA GLU A 32 -13.12 -6.96 -4.78
C GLU A 32 -11.78 -6.22 -4.96
N GLY A 33 -11.02 -6.05 -3.86
CA GLY A 33 -9.61 -5.60 -3.94
C GLY A 33 -8.75 -6.50 -4.84
N HIS A 34 -8.86 -7.82 -4.71
CA HIS A 34 -8.16 -8.78 -5.57
C HIS A 34 -8.72 -8.77 -7.00
N ALA A 35 -10.04 -8.69 -7.18
CA ALA A 35 -10.65 -8.57 -8.50
C ALA A 35 -10.13 -7.33 -9.25
N THR A 36 -9.93 -6.21 -8.54
CA THR A 36 -9.34 -4.99 -9.11
C THR A 36 -7.89 -5.19 -9.55
N LEU A 37 -7.08 -5.91 -8.76
CA LEU A 37 -5.72 -6.30 -9.17
C LEU A 37 -5.74 -7.12 -10.45
N ILE A 38 -6.63 -8.11 -10.55
CA ILE A 38 -6.74 -9.01 -11.72
C ILE A 38 -7.19 -8.25 -12.97
N ARG A 39 -8.20 -7.37 -12.84
CA ARG A 39 -8.64 -6.51 -13.95
C ARG A 39 -7.54 -5.55 -14.40
N THR A 40 -6.75 -5.03 -13.46
CA THR A 40 -5.59 -4.18 -13.78
C THR A 40 -4.52 -4.98 -14.50
N ALA A 41 -4.22 -6.19 -14.02
CA ALA A 41 -3.29 -7.12 -14.64
C ALA A 41 -3.72 -7.43 -16.09
N ARG A 42 -4.99 -7.70 -16.33
CA ARG A 42 -5.55 -7.91 -17.68
C ARG A 42 -5.34 -6.70 -18.58
N LYS A 43 -5.64 -5.50 -18.09
CA LYS A 43 -5.43 -4.26 -18.87
C LYS A 43 -3.97 -4.09 -19.30
N ILE A 44 -3.03 -4.39 -18.41
CA ILE A 44 -1.59 -4.26 -18.68
C ILE A 44 -1.07 -5.40 -19.58
N ALA A 45 -1.51 -6.64 -19.34
CA ALA A 45 -1.13 -7.81 -20.13
C ALA A 45 -1.64 -7.71 -21.58
N GLY A 46 -2.79 -7.06 -21.79
CA GLY A 46 -3.43 -6.94 -23.10
C GLY A 46 -4.17 -8.22 -23.50
N PRO A 47 -4.68 -8.26 -24.75
CA PRO A 47 -5.44 -9.40 -25.27
C PRO A 47 -4.58 -10.66 -25.46
N ASP A 48 -3.31 -10.51 -25.81
CA ASP A 48 -2.38 -11.62 -26.08
C ASP A 48 -1.55 -12.03 -24.84
N GLY A 49 -1.66 -11.27 -23.75
CA GLY A 49 -0.97 -11.54 -22.51
C GLY A 49 -1.68 -12.56 -21.61
N GLU A 50 -0.93 -13.13 -20.68
CA GLU A 50 -1.43 -14.11 -19.71
C GLU A 50 -1.55 -13.49 -18.31
N VAL A 51 -2.69 -13.66 -17.67
CA VAL A 51 -2.93 -13.25 -16.28
C VAL A 51 -2.96 -14.47 -15.38
N VAL A 52 -2.00 -14.54 -14.47
CA VAL A 52 -1.85 -15.62 -13.50
C VAL A 52 -2.16 -15.08 -12.10
N VAL A 53 -3.03 -15.76 -11.36
CA VAL A 53 -3.33 -15.45 -9.95
C VAL A 53 -2.74 -16.55 -9.09
N THR A 54 -1.86 -16.22 -8.15
CA THR A 54 -1.40 -17.23 -7.18
C THR A 54 -2.36 -17.31 -6.01
N VAL A 55 -2.64 -18.52 -5.54
CA VAL A 55 -3.39 -18.78 -4.30
C VAL A 55 -2.53 -19.68 -3.42
N PHE A 56 -1.78 -19.06 -2.50
CA PHE A 56 -0.88 -19.79 -1.62
C PHE A 56 -0.83 -19.15 -0.23
N VAL A 57 -1.34 -19.85 0.78
CA VAL A 57 -1.22 -19.44 2.18
C VAL A 57 0.18 -19.81 2.67
N ASN A 58 1.07 -18.83 2.69
CA ASN A 58 2.47 -19.00 3.07
C ASN A 58 2.62 -19.25 4.58
N PRO A 59 3.14 -20.40 5.05
CA PRO A 59 3.38 -20.62 6.47
C PRO A 59 4.44 -19.69 7.08
N LEU A 60 5.46 -19.28 6.31
CA LEU A 60 6.61 -18.54 6.84
C LEU A 60 6.32 -17.12 7.30
N GLN A 61 5.20 -16.55 6.84
CA GLN A 61 4.80 -15.19 7.21
C GLN A 61 3.80 -15.14 8.38
N PHE A 62 3.54 -16.29 9.02
CA PHE A 62 2.75 -16.39 10.24
C PHE A 62 3.68 -16.65 11.43
N GLY A 63 3.58 -15.82 12.46
CA GLY A 63 4.29 -16.02 13.74
C GLY A 63 3.67 -17.13 14.59
N ALA A 64 4.36 -17.52 15.67
CA ALA A 64 3.82 -18.44 16.66
C ALA A 64 2.52 -17.86 17.28
N GLY A 65 1.42 -18.60 17.18
CA GLY A 65 0.10 -18.14 17.64
C GLY A 65 -0.65 -17.22 16.66
N GLU A 66 -0.09 -16.94 15.48
CA GLU A 66 -0.86 -16.34 14.38
C GLU A 66 -1.69 -17.41 13.65
N ASP A 67 -2.77 -16.95 13.00
CA ASP A 67 -3.87 -17.79 12.52
C ASP A 67 -3.64 -18.50 11.19
N LEU A 68 -2.54 -19.24 11.05
CA LEU A 68 -2.30 -20.06 9.85
C LEU A 68 -3.41 -21.10 9.64
N ASP A 69 -3.84 -21.76 10.70
CA ASP A 69 -4.86 -22.81 10.64
C ASP A 69 -6.26 -22.23 10.38
N ARG A 70 -6.54 -21.05 10.95
CA ARG A 70 -7.82 -20.34 10.80
C ARG A 70 -7.92 -19.49 9.52
N TYR A 71 -6.84 -19.37 8.75
CA TYR A 71 -6.87 -18.60 7.50
C TYR A 71 -7.87 -19.21 6.51
N PRO A 72 -8.81 -18.41 5.94
CA PRO A 72 -9.84 -18.92 5.04
C PRO A 72 -9.24 -19.53 3.78
N ARG A 73 -9.68 -20.75 3.43
CA ARG A 73 -9.28 -21.47 2.21
C ARG A 73 -10.53 -21.74 1.38
N THR A 74 -10.74 -20.93 0.34
CA THR A 74 -11.96 -20.93 -0.48
C THR A 74 -11.63 -21.08 -1.97
N LEU A 75 -10.78 -22.05 -2.30
CA LEU A 75 -10.15 -22.15 -3.63
C LEU A 75 -11.18 -22.16 -4.78
N ASP A 76 -12.31 -22.87 -4.64
CA ASP A 76 -13.33 -22.90 -5.70
C ASP A 76 -13.92 -21.50 -5.96
N ALA A 77 -14.25 -20.77 -4.90
CA ALA A 77 -14.74 -19.40 -5.00
C ALA A 77 -13.68 -18.43 -5.54
N ASP A 78 -12.42 -18.66 -5.16
CA ASP A 78 -11.27 -17.89 -5.63
C ASP A 78 -11.07 -18.08 -7.15
N VAL A 79 -11.17 -19.33 -7.64
CA VAL A 79 -11.05 -19.65 -9.07
C VAL A 79 -12.14 -18.97 -9.87
N GLU A 80 -13.38 -19.01 -9.39
CA GLU A 80 -14.50 -18.34 -10.03
C GLU A 80 -14.32 -16.82 -10.11
N LEU A 81 -13.96 -16.18 -8.99
CA LEU A 81 -13.75 -14.74 -8.96
C LEU A 81 -12.59 -14.33 -9.87
N ALA A 82 -11.49 -15.09 -9.86
CA ALA A 82 -10.35 -14.83 -10.70
C ALA A 82 -10.72 -14.93 -12.19
N ALA A 83 -11.43 -15.98 -12.59
CA ALA A 83 -11.90 -16.17 -13.96
C ALA A 83 -12.80 -15.01 -14.42
N ARG A 84 -13.80 -14.63 -13.62
CA ARG A 84 -14.69 -13.50 -13.93
C ARG A 84 -13.97 -12.16 -13.99
N SER A 85 -12.84 -12.02 -13.30
CA SER A 85 -12.03 -10.80 -13.28
C SER A 85 -10.99 -10.74 -14.41
N GLY A 86 -10.85 -11.79 -15.22
CA GLY A 86 -9.98 -11.82 -16.39
C GLY A 86 -8.68 -12.62 -16.23
N ALA A 87 -8.58 -13.47 -15.20
CA ALA A 87 -7.46 -14.41 -15.07
C ALA A 87 -7.57 -15.57 -16.07
N ASP A 88 -6.44 -15.97 -16.64
CA ASP A 88 -6.33 -17.19 -17.47
C ASP A 88 -5.97 -18.40 -16.62
N VAL A 89 -5.18 -18.17 -15.57
CA VAL A 89 -4.64 -19.22 -14.71
C VAL A 89 -4.80 -18.86 -13.24
N VAL A 90 -5.19 -19.84 -12.46
CA VAL A 90 -5.04 -19.84 -11.00
C VAL A 90 -3.96 -20.84 -10.66
N PHE A 91 -2.83 -20.35 -10.17
CA PHE A 91 -1.72 -21.18 -9.71
C PHE A 91 -1.84 -21.39 -8.20
N ALA A 92 -2.28 -22.57 -7.79
CA ALA A 92 -2.55 -22.92 -6.40
C ALA A 92 -1.66 -24.09 -5.94
N PRO A 93 -0.34 -23.84 -5.78
CA PRO A 93 0.62 -24.88 -5.44
C PRO A 93 0.43 -25.44 -4.04
N ALA A 94 0.83 -26.69 -3.85
CA ALA A 94 0.99 -27.27 -2.53
C ALA A 94 2.19 -26.66 -1.80
N VAL A 95 2.26 -26.81 -0.48
CA VAL A 95 3.40 -26.37 0.33
C VAL A 95 4.71 -27.00 -0.18
N GLU A 96 4.71 -28.27 -0.56
CA GLU A 96 5.90 -28.98 -1.07
C GLU A 96 6.43 -28.40 -2.40
N GLU A 97 5.55 -27.90 -3.27
CA GLU A 97 5.96 -27.27 -4.54
C GLU A 97 6.70 -25.95 -4.28
N VAL A 98 6.24 -25.19 -3.28
CA VAL A 98 6.90 -23.95 -2.89
C VAL A 98 8.13 -24.27 -2.04
N TYR A 99 8.02 -25.11 -1.02
CA TYR A 99 9.03 -25.41 -0.02
C TYR A 99 9.41 -26.90 -0.06
N PRO A 100 10.19 -27.33 -1.07
CA PRO A 100 10.57 -28.72 -1.18
C PRO A 100 11.44 -29.14 0.01
N GLY A 101 11.07 -30.25 0.65
CA GLY A 101 11.72 -30.70 1.88
C GLY A 101 11.39 -29.89 3.14
N GLY A 102 10.36 -29.04 3.10
CA GLY A 102 9.88 -28.28 4.24
C GLY A 102 10.55 -26.90 4.40
N GLU A 103 10.70 -26.47 5.66
CA GLU A 103 11.12 -25.10 5.98
C GLU A 103 12.49 -24.75 5.34
N PRO A 104 12.59 -23.66 4.57
CA PRO A 104 13.81 -23.35 3.84
C PRO A 104 14.92 -22.88 4.79
N GLN A 105 16.11 -23.45 4.61
CA GLN A 105 17.33 -23.08 5.34
C GLN A 105 17.92 -21.74 4.89
N VAL A 106 17.61 -21.30 3.67
CA VAL A 106 18.04 -20.01 3.10
C VAL A 106 16.82 -19.15 2.84
N ARG A 107 16.89 -17.89 3.27
CA ARG A 107 15.79 -16.91 3.21
C ARG A 107 16.28 -15.56 2.72
N ILE A 108 15.33 -14.73 2.31
CA ILE A 108 15.56 -13.32 2.02
C ILE A 108 15.26 -12.53 3.29
N SER A 109 16.22 -11.74 3.74
CA SER A 109 16.01 -10.79 4.83
C SER A 109 15.47 -9.47 4.29
N ALA A 110 14.49 -8.91 4.99
CA ALA A 110 13.96 -7.57 4.75
C ALA A 110 14.88 -6.46 5.27
N GLY A 111 15.95 -6.81 6.00
CA GLY A 111 16.91 -5.88 6.57
C GLY A 111 16.25 -4.80 7.46
N PRO A 112 16.86 -3.61 7.58
CA PRO A 112 16.35 -2.54 8.45
C PRO A 112 14.92 -2.08 8.11
N MET A 113 14.49 -2.20 6.84
CA MET A 113 13.12 -1.87 6.43
C MET A 113 12.10 -2.82 7.08
N GLY A 114 12.46 -4.08 7.29
CA GLY A 114 11.62 -5.11 7.90
C GLY A 114 11.57 -5.06 9.42
N GLU A 115 12.35 -4.19 10.07
CA GLU A 115 12.39 -4.02 11.52
C GLU A 115 11.57 -2.81 12.00
N ARG A 116 11.02 -2.02 11.06
CA ARG A 116 10.25 -0.79 11.33
C ARG A 116 8.75 -1.06 11.24
N LEU A 117 7.94 -0.24 11.91
CA LEU A 117 6.47 -0.21 11.80
C LEU A 117 5.82 -1.60 11.89
N GLU A 118 5.22 -2.12 10.81
CA GLU A 118 4.61 -3.45 10.80
C GLU A 118 5.59 -4.56 11.14
N GLY A 119 6.86 -4.38 10.77
CA GLY A 119 7.94 -5.31 11.05
C GLY A 119 8.30 -5.38 12.53
N ALA A 120 8.28 -4.23 13.21
CA ALA A 120 8.45 -4.16 14.66
C ALA A 120 7.28 -4.86 15.39
N ALA A 121 6.06 -4.71 14.87
CA ALA A 121 4.87 -5.35 15.43
C ALA A 121 4.80 -6.86 15.13
N ARG A 122 5.47 -7.33 14.07
CA ARG A 122 5.45 -8.72 13.60
C ARG A 122 6.86 -9.19 13.20
N PRO A 123 7.76 -9.42 14.16
CA PRO A 123 9.14 -9.81 13.89
C PRO A 123 9.22 -11.04 12.97
N GLY A 124 10.09 -10.99 11.96
CA GLY A 124 10.27 -12.06 10.97
C GLY A 124 9.18 -12.18 9.90
N HIS A 125 8.05 -11.47 10.03
CA HIS A 125 6.96 -11.50 9.05
C HIS A 125 7.43 -11.18 7.64
N PHE A 126 8.22 -10.11 7.49
CA PHE A 126 8.66 -9.65 6.18
C PHE A 126 9.75 -10.53 5.55
N ASP A 127 10.57 -11.21 6.34
CA ASP A 127 11.53 -12.19 5.82
C ASP A 127 10.79 -13.39 5.22
N GLY A 128 9.76 -13.88 5.93
CA GLY A 128 8.86 -14.91 5.42
C GLY A 128 8.10 -14.48 4.16
N MET A 129 7.62 -13.24 4.14
CA MET A 129 6.93 -12.64 2.98
C MET A 129 7.87 -12.50 1.78
N LEU A 130 9.04 -11.89 1.91
CA LEU A 130 9.98 -11.71 0.80
C LEU A 130 10.47 -13.06 0.26
N THR A 131 10.72 -14.03 1.15
CA THR A 131 11.12 -15.38 0.76
C THR A 131 10.04 -16.04 -0.12
N VAL A 132 8.75 -15.96 0.24
CA VAL A 132 7.70 -16.54 -0.61
C VAL A 132 7.52 -15.77 -1.91
N VAL A 133 7.58 -14.43 -1.87
CA VAL A 133 7.43 -13.60 -3.07
C VAL A 133 8.53 -13.92 -4.07
N ALA A 134 9.79 -13.97 -3.65
CA ALA A 134 10.89 -14.32 -4.55
C ALA A 134 10.71 -15.72 -5.16
N LYS A 135 10.29 -16.71 -4.36
CA LYS A 135 10.03 -18.06 -4.87
C LYS A 135 8.88 -18.07 -5.88
N LEU A 136 7.78 -17.40 -5.59
CA LEU A 136 6.66 -17.29 -6.53
C LEU A 136 7.04 -16.52 -7.79
N LEU A 137 7.89 -15.49 -7.72
CA LEU A 137 8.43 -14.80 -8.90
C LEU A 137 9.23 -15.78 -9.79
N HIS A 138 10.06 -16.65 -9.20
CA HIS A 138 10.78 -17.67 -9.96
C HIS A 138 9.87 -18.78 -10.51
N LEU A 139 8.89 -19.24 -9.74
CA LEU A 139 7.96 -20.30 -10.15
C LEU A 139 6.99 -19.82 -11.23
N THR A 140 6.57 -18.55 -11.18
CA THR A 140 5.60 -18.00 -12.14
C THR A 140 6.23 -17.29 -13.33
N ARG A 141 7.49 -16.85 -13.23
CA ARG A 141 8.24 -16.12 -14.28
C ARG A 141 7.44 -14.97 -14.93
N PRO A 142 6.94 -14.00 -14.12
CA PRO A 142 6.22 -12.86 -14.65
C PRO A 142 7.14 -11.86 -15.36
N ASP A 143 6.58 -11.13 -16.32
CA ASP A 143 7.16 -9.85 -16.75
C ASP A 143 6.72 -8.73 -15.81
N ILE A 144 5.54 -8.86 -15.22
CA ILE A 144 4.92 -7.88 -14.33
C ILE A 144 4.28 -8.60 -13.15
N ALA A 145 4.46 -8.07 -11.93
CA ALA A 145 3.73 -8.51 -10.75
C ALA A 145 2.99 -7.34 -10.09
N LEU A 146 1.73 -7.57 -9.73
CA LEU A 146 0.83 -6.55 -9.19
C LEU A 146 0.56 -6.81 -7.71
N TYR A 147 0.59 -5.73 -6.93
CA TYR A 147 0.31 -5.75 -5.49
C TYR A 147 -0.58 -4.58 -5.11
N GLY A 148 -1.43 -4.76 -4.11
CA GLY A 148 -2.26 -3.68 -3.58
C GLY A 148 -1.44 -2.68 -2.77
N GLN A 149 -1.73 -1.38 -2.91
CA GLN A 149 -1.08 -0.31 -2.15
C GLN A 149 -1.47 -0.31 -0.67
N LYS A 150 -2.55 -0.99 -0.27
CA LYS A 150 -3.00 -1.07 1.12
C LYS A 150 -1.89 -1.55 2.06
N ASP A 151 -1.10 -2.53 1.64
CA ASP A 151 0.02 -3.06 2.39
C ASP A 151 1.32 -2.36 1.93
N ALA A 152 1.42 -1.05 2.20
CA ALA A 152 2.47 -0.19 1.64
C ALA A 152 3.89 -0.64 1.97
N GLN A 153 4.14 -1.10 3.20
CA GLN A 153 5.47 -1.58 3.59
C GLN A 153 5.87 -2.85 2.84
N GLN A 154 4.92 -3.76 2.63
CA GLN A 154 5.11 -4.95 1.80
C GLN A 154 5.49 -4.54 0.37
N LEU A 155 4.74 -3.62 -0.25
CA LEU A 155 5.03 -3.15 -1.60
C LEU A 155 6.42 -2.48 -1.69
N ALA A 156 6.78 -1.64 -0.73
CA ALA A 156 8.09 -0.99 -0.66
C ALA A 156 9.23 -2.02 -0.56
N LEU A 157 9.09 -3.01 0.34
CA LEU A 157 10.04 -4.11 0.51
C LEU A 157 10.19 -4.96 -0.74
N ILE A 158 9.09 -5.29 -1.43
CA ILE A 158 9.13 -6.07 -2.67
C ILE A 158 9.86 -5.29 -3.77
N ARG A 159 9.56 -3.99 -3.92
CA ARG A 159 10.28 -3.11 -4.86
C ARG A 159 11.77 -3.04 -4.52
N ARG A 160 12.11 -2.95 -3.24
CA ARG A 160 13.50 -2.95 -2.76
C ARG A 160 14.21 -4.24 -3.10
N MET A 161 13.62 -5.39 -2.78
CA MET A 161 14.15 -6.71 -3.09
C MET A 161 14.39 -6.88 -4.59
N VAL A 162 13.40 -6.52 -5.42
CA VAL A 162 13.51 -6.64 -6.89
C VAL A 162 14.67 -5.82 -7.44
N ARG A 163 14.83 -4.58 -6.96
CA ARG A 163 15.94 -3.71 -7.36
C ARG A 163 17.28 -4.23 -6.87
N ASP A 164 17.41 -4.48 -5.57
CA ASP A 164 18.69 -4.78 -4.93
C ASP A 164 19.23 -6.16 -5.35
N LEU A 165 18.34 -7.11 -5.67
CA LEU A 165 18.70 -8.46 -6.10
C LEU A 165 18.55 -8.68 -7.61
N ASN A 166 18.37 -7.61 -8.39
CA ASN A 166 18.35 -7.62 -9.86
C ASN A 166 17.29 -8.56 -10.48
N PHE A 167 16.09 -8.61 -9.89
CA PHE A 167 15.00 -9.37 -10.50
C PHE A 167 14.51 -8.67 -11.78
N GLY A 168 14.39 -9.41 -12.87
CA GLY A 168 13.89 -8.93 -14.17
C GLY A 168 12.37 -8.82 -14.25
N VAL A 169 11.71 -8.29 -13.20
CA VAL A 169 10.24 -8.15 -13.12
C VAL A 169 9.84 -6.71 -12.81
N GLU A 170 8.80 -6.22 -13.48
CA GLU A 170 8.18 -4.93 -13.19
C GLU A 170 7.19 -5.06 -12.01
N ILE A 171 7.31 -4.21 -10.99
CA ILE A 171 6.41 -4.23 -9.82
C ILE A 171 5.42 -3.06 -9.87
N VAL A 172 4.15 -3.38 -10.08
CA VAL A 172 3.06 -2.40 -10.20
C VAL A 172 2.23 -2.39 -8.92
N GLY A 173 2.12 -1.20 -8.31
CA GLY A 173 1.22 -0.96 -7.18
C GLY A 173 -0.16 -0.54 -7.69
N VAL A 174 -1.22 -1.14 -7.16
CA VAL A 174 -2.60 -0.80 -7.51
C VAL A 174 -3.28 -0.09 -6.34
N PRO A 175 -3.98 1.03 -6.58
CA PRO A 175 -4.66 1.79 -5.53
C PRO A 175 -5.55 0.93 -4.62
N THR A 176 -5.51 1.25 -3.33
CA THR A 176 -6.36 0.61 -2.33
C THR A 176 -7.83 0.78 -2.69
N VAL A 177 -8.54 -0.34 -2.86
CA VAL A 177 -9.99 -0.33 -3.00
C VAL A 177 -10.61 -0.10 -1.63
N ARG A 178 -11.62 0.77 -1.59
CA ARG A 178 -12.29 1.20 -0.37
C ARG A 178 -13.78 0.91 -0.46
N GLU A 179 -14.42 0.74 0.69
CA GLU A 179 -15.87 0.79 0.82
C GLU A 179 -16.37 2.22 0.55
N GLU A 180 -17.68 2.39 0.35
CA GLU A 180 -18.28 3.70 0.02
C GLU A 180 -18.00 4.77 1.08
N ASP A 181 -17.92 4.37 2.35
CA ASP A 181 -17.59 5.22 3.49
C ASP A 181 -16.08 5.48 3.67
N GLY A 182 -15.25 4.93 2.77
CA GLY A 182 -13.81 5.18 2.71
C GLY A 182 -12.95 4.16 3.43
N LEU A 183 -13.52 3.19 4.17
CA LEU A 183 -12.70 2.16 4.83
C LEU A 183 -11.97 1.31 3.78
N ALA A 184 -10.67 1.07 3.97
CA ALA A 184 -9.93 0.17 3.10
C ALA A 184 -10.50 -1.26 3.17
N LEU A 185 -10.73 -1.88 2.01
CA LEU A 185 -11.21 -3.26 1.96
C LEU A 185 -10.15 -4.21 2.53
N SER A 186 -10.57 -5.07 3.46
CA SER A 186 -9.74 -6.14 4.00
C SER A 186 -10.59 -7.35 4.34
N SER A 187 -10.04 -8.55 4.13
CA SER A 187 -10.62 -9.80 4.66
C SER A 187 -10.82 -9.76 6.18
N ARG A 188 -10.06 -8.92 6.91
CA ARG A 188 -10.18 -8.74 8.37
C ARG A 188 -11.35 -7.86 8.79
N ASN A 189 -11.96 -7.07 7.89
CA ASN A 189 -13.10 -6.21 8.23
C ASN A 189 -14.30 -7.03 8.75
N ARG A 190 -14.44 -8.28 8.32
CA ARG A 190 -15.49 -9.21 8.77
C ARG A 190 -15.45 -9.53 10.27
N TYR A 191 -14.31 -9.27 10.93
CA TYR A 191 -14.14 -9.50 12.36
C TYR A 191 -14.63 -8.34 13.22
N LEU A 192 -14.96 -7.20 12.60
CA LEU A 192 -15.49 -6.03 13.28
C LEU A 192 -17.00 -6.20 13.50
N SER A 193 -17.44 -6.01 14.73
CA SER A 193 -18.85 -5.73 15.04
C SER A 193 -19.29 -4.39 14.42
N PRO A 194 -20.59 -4.12 14.33
CA PRO A 194 -21.08 -2.84 13.79
C PRO A 194 -20.55 -1.60 14.54
N ALA A 195 -20.30 -1.70 15.86
CA ALA A 195 -19.73 -0.60 16.64
C ALA A 195 -18.23 -0.41 16.35
N GLU A 196 -17.45 -1.50 16.34
CA GLU A 196 -16.04 -1.47 15.98
C GLU A 196 -15.83 -0.97 14.55
N ARG A 197 -16.72 -1.34 13.62
CA ARG A 197 -16.69 -0.90 12.23
C ARG A 197 -16.89 0.60 12.07
N ARG A 198 -17.67 1.24 12.95
CA ARG A 198 -17.81 2.71 12.97
C ARG A 198 -16.53 3.36 13.48
N THR A 199 -15.95 2.86 14.57
CA THR A 199 -14.66 3.35 15.10
C THR A 199 -13.53 3.18 14.07
N ALA A 200 -13.50 2.07 13.33
CA ALA A 200 -12.48 1.79 12.32
C ALA A 200 -12.42 2.84 11.19
N LEU A 201 -13.49 3.60 10.93
CA LEU A 201 -13.48 4.67 9.94
C LEU A 201 -12.50 5.80 10.26
N ALA A 202 -12.13 5.95 11.53
CA ALA A 202 -11.15 6.92 11.96
C ALA A 202 -9.79 6.73 11.26
N LEU A 203 -9.42 5.50 10.85
CA LEU A 203 -8.17 5.26 10.12
C LEU A 203 -8.18 6.01 8.77
N SER A 204 -9.20 5.76 7.94
CA SER A 204 -9.32 6.42 6.64
C SER A 204 -9.56 7.92 6.78
N GLN A 205 -10.37 8.33 7.76
CA GLN A 205 -10.64 9.75 8.02
C GLN A 205 -9.35 10.50 8.43
N ALA A 206 -8.50 9.91 9.27
CA ALA A 206 -7.22 10.49 9.65
C ALA A 206 -6.29 10.67 8.44
N LEU A 207 -6.20 9.65 7.57
CA LEU A 207 -5.41 9.73 6.36
C LEU A 207 -5.93 10.79 5.39
N PHE A 208 -7.25 10.90 5.24
CA PHE A 208 -7.87 11.93 4.41
C PHE A 208 -7.67 13.33 5.01
N ALA A 209 -7.78 13.51 6.32
CA ALA A 209 -7.46 14.77 6.98
C ALA A 209 -6.00 15.19 6.71
N GLY A 210 -5.06 14.25 6.79
CA GLY A 210 -3.66 14.49 6.43
C GLY A 210 -3.48 14.89 4.96
N ARG A 211 -4.11 14.15 4.03
CA ARG A 211 -4.07 14.44 2.58
C ARG A 211 -4.71 15.78 2.24
N ASP A 212 -5.85 16.09 2.83
CA ASP A 212 -6.59 17.33 2.57
C ASP A 212 -5.82 18.53 3.14
N ARG A 213 -5.17 18.37 4.30
CA ARG A 213 -4.22 19.35 4.84
C ARG A 213 -3.05 19.58 3.88
N HIS A 214 -2.47 18.51 3.34
CA HIS A 214 -1.41 18.60 2.33
C HIS A 214 -1.89 19.36 1.08
N ALA A 215 -3.04 19.00 0.52
CA ALA A 215 -3.60 19.66 -0.66
C ALA A 215 -3.87 21.15 -0.42
N ALA A 216 -4.42 21.52 0.73
CA ALA A 216 -4.65 22.92 1.11
C ALA A 216 -3.33 23.70 1.20
N GLN A 217 -2.27 23.10 1.73
CA GLN A 217 -0.94 23.72 1.79
C GLN A 217 -0.34 23.90 0.39
N GLN A 218 -0.48 22.90 -0.49
CA GLN A 218 -0.01 23.00 -1.86
C GLN A 218 -0.74 24.12 -2.62
N ALA A 219 -2.06 24.24 -2.44
CA ALA A 219 -2.83 25.33 -3.02
C ALA A 219 -2.41 26.71 -2.50
N LEU A 220 -2.12 26.83 -1.19
CA LEU A 220 -1.62 28.08 -0.61
C LEU A 220 -0.23 28.46 -1.13
N ARG A 221 0.67 27.48 -1.27
CA ARG A 221 2.01 27.68 -1.85
C ARG A 221 1.95 28.06 -3.32
N ALA A 222 1.14 27.36 -4.12
CA ALA A 222 0.95 27.69 -5.53
C ALA A 222 0.45 29.13 -5.71
N ARG A 223 -0.56 29.54 -4.92
CA ARG A 223 -1.02 30.95 -4.91
C ARG A 223 0.07 31.93 -4.51
N ALA A 224 0.89 31.61 -3.53
CA ALA A 224 1.99 32.47 -3.11
C ALA A 224 3.08 32.61 -4.20
N SER A 225 3.31 31.57 -5.01
CA SER A 225 4.26 31.57 -6.12
C SER A 225 3.72 32.22 -7.40
N GLU A 226 2.42 32.11 -7.67
CA GLU A 226 1.78 32.71 -8.85
C GLU A 226 1.59 34.22 -8.73
N VAL A 227 1.51 34.76 -7.52
CA VAL A 227 1.47 36.21 -7.30
C VAL A 227 2.86 36.77 -7.60
N PRO A 228 3.06 37.48 -8.73
CA PRO A 228 4.36 38.07 -9.00
C PRO A 228 4.61 39.13 -7.93
N ALA A 229 5.74 39.07 -7.26
CA ALA A 229 6.32 40.23 -6.60
C ALA A 229 6.78 41.22 -7.68
N THR A 230 5.86 41.75 -8.49
CA THR A 230 6.18 42.92 -9.30
C THR A 230 6.48 44.05 -8.35
N ARG A 231 7.59 44.76 -8.60
CA ARG A 231 8.00 45.94 -7.83
C ARG A 231 6.83 46.92 -7.64
N ALA A 232 6.00 47.09 -8.67
CA ALA A 232 4.77 47.88 -8.64
C ALA A 232 3.70 47.38 -7.65
N ARG A 233 3.53 46.08 -7.48
CA ARG A 233 2.57 45.52 -6.49
C ARG A 233 3.12 45.66 -5.07
N ALA A 234 4.42 45.44 -4.87
CA ALA A 234 5.06 45.68 -3.58
C ALA A 234 4.98 47.16 -3.18
N GLU A 235 5.20 48.07 -4.14
CA GLU A 235 5.03 49.51 -3.95
C GLU A 235 3.56 49.89 -3.67
N ALA A 236 2.59 49.28 -4.38
CA ALA A 236 1.16 49.51 -4.15
C ALA A 236 0.68 49.01 -2.78
N LEU A 237 1.09 47.79 -2.37
CA LEU A 237 0.81 47.24 -1.04
C LEU A 237 1.46 48.09 0.05
N SER A 238 2.65 48.64 -0.20
CA SER A 238 3.33 49.55 0.72
C SER A 238 2.63 50.90 0.83
N ALA A 239 2.07 51.41 -0.27
CA ALA A 239 1.32 52.67 -0.28
C ALA A 239 0.02 52.61 0.53
N ILE A 240 -0.59 51.43 0.67
CA ILE A 240 -1.81 51.21 1.47
C ILE A 240 -1.55 50.58 2.84
N GLY A 241 -0.29 50.40 3.25
CA GLY A 241 0.09 49.84 4.55
C GLY A 241 -0.05 48.33 4.69
N GLU A 242 -0.34 47.61 3.61
CA GLU A 242 -0.58 46.16 3.59
C GLU A 242 0.68 45.30 3.34
N SER A 243 1.86 45.91 3.17
CA SER A 243 3.13 45.18 2.98
C SER A 243 3.41 44.13 4.05
N ARG A 244 3.06 44.43 5.31
CA ARG A 244 3.21 43.47 6.42
C ARG A 244 2.22 42.31 6.29
N ALA A 245 0.96 42.56 6.01
CA ALA A 245 -0.05 41.50 5.84
C ALA A 245 0.28 40.56 4.66
N ALA A 246 0.82 41.10 3.56
CA ALA A 246 1.27 40.30 2.43
C ALA A 246 2.53 39.48 2.75
N ALA A 247 3.50 40.08 3.47
CA ALA A 247 4.69 39.37 3.95
C ALA A 247 4.33 38.29 4.97
N ASP A 248 3.38 38.55 5.87
CA ASP A 248 2.86 37.59 6.86
C ASP A 248 2.10 36.45 6.17
N ALA A 249 1.28 36.73 5.15
CA ALA A 249 0.61 35.68 4.38
C ALA A 249 1.60 34.80 3.61
N HIS A 250 2.65 35.38 3.03
CA HIS A 250 3.72 34.63 2.36
C HIS A 250 4.59 33.83 3.36
N ALA A 251 4.90 34.42 4.52
CA ALA A 251 5.60 33.76 5.62
C ALA A 251 4.76 32.61 6.18
N VAL A 252 3.45 32.78 6.36
CA VAL A 252 2.53 31.71 6.79
C VAL A 252 2.44 30.61 5.73
N ALA A 253 2.36 30.95 4.44
CA ALA A 253 2.35 29.97 3.35
C ALA A 253 3.65 29.14 3.28
N THR A 254 4.78 29.72 3.66
CA THR A 254 6.10 29.07 3.66
C THR A 254 6.39 28.32 4.97
N THR A 255 5.95 28.81 6.13
CA THR A 255 6.27 28.26 7.47
C THR A 255 5.22 27.30 8.04
N THR A 256 3.95 27.37 7.63
CA THR A 256 2.86 26.49 8.16
C THR A 256 2.55 25.28 7.26
N GLY A 257 3.41 25.01 6.28
CA GLY A 257 3.27 23.97 5.27
C GLY A 257 4.28 22.85 5.47
N GLY A 258 3.86 21.57 5.46
CA GLY A 258 4.83 20.46 5.44
C GLY A 258 4.39 19.17 6.13
N PRO A 259 5.27 18.15 6.13
CA PRO A 259 5.08 16.84 6.75
C PRO A 259 4.50 16.88 8.19
N ALA A 260 5.01 17.74 9.08
CA ALA A 260 4.47 17.87 10.45
C ALA A 260 2.98 18.23 10.49
N ALA A 261 2.54 19.17 9.67
CA ALA A 261 1.15 19.61 9.67
C ALA A 261 0.21 18.54 9.09
N VAL A 262 0.69 17.73 8.14
CA VAL A 262 -0.01 16.53 7.66
C VAL A 262 -0.18 15.52 8.79
N ARG A 263 0.91 15.21 9.52
CA ARG A 263 0.86 14.32 10.69
C ARG A 263 -0.08 14.85 11.77
N ALA A 264 -0.04 16.15 12.07
CA ALA A 264 -0.88 16.78 13.07
C ALA A 264 -2.38 16.69 12.70
N ALA A 265 -2.75 16.93 11.44
CA ALA A 265 -4.13 16.80 10.99
C ALA A 265 -4.66 15.37 11.13
N ALA A 266 -3.87 14.37 10.73
CA ALA A 266 -4.23 12.97 10.90
C ALA A 266 -4.30 12.57 12.39
N ARG A 267 -3.36 13.06 13.21
CA ARG A 267 -3.30 12.80 14.65
C ARG A 267 -4.56 13.25 15.39
N LEU A 268 -5.07 14.45 15.07
CA LEU A 268 -6.28 14.98 15.71
C LEU A 268 -7.48 14.03 15.59
N VAL A 269 -7.69 13.47 14.40
CA VAL A 269 -8.79 12.51 14.14
C VAL A 269 -8.59 11.22 14.95
N LEU A 270 -7.36 10.71 15.03
CA LEU A 270 -7.07 9.49 15.79
C LEU A 270 -7.23 9.71 17.29
N ASP A 271 -6.82 10.86 17.82
CA ASP A 271 -6.94 11.18 19.24
C ASP A 271 -8.41 11.28 19.67
N GLU A 272 -9.30 11.75 18.79
CA GLU A 272 -10.75 11.65 18.98
C GLU A 272 -11.23 10.20 19.01
N ALA A 273 -10.74 9.36 18.10
CA ALA A 273 -11.13 7.96 18.00
C ALA A 273 -10.71 7.11 19.20
N VAL A 274 -9.62 7.49 19.90
CA VAL A 274 -9.20 6.86 21.17
C VAL A 274 -10.27 7.00 22.25
N ARG A 275 -11.14 8.01 22.18
CA ARG A 275 -12.20 8.29 23.16
C ARG A 275 -13.56 7.67 22.79
N LEU A 276 -13.65 6.98 21.65
CA LEU A 276 -14.88 6.29 21.23
C LEU A 276 -15.10 5.01 22.06
N ASP A 277 -16.32 4.46 21.96
CA ASP A 277 -16.67 3.17 22.53
C ASP A 277 -17.24 2.24 21.43
N PRO A 278 -16.54 1.15 21.04
CA PRO A 278 -15.22 0.75 21.54
C PRO A 278 -14.10 1.68 21.03
N PRO A 279 -13.00 1.85 21.80
CA PRO A 279 -11.94 2.78 21.47
C PRO A 279 -11.03 2.26 20.35
N LEU A 280 -10.41 3.20 19.62
CA LEU A 280 -9.30 2.92 18.74
C LEU A 280 -8.00 2.91 19.55
N ALA A 281 -7.27 1.79 19.53
CA ALA A 281 -5.92 1.69 20.11
C ALA A 281 -4.89 1.85 18.99
N LEU A 282 -4.22 3.00 18.94
CA LEU A 282 -3.24 3.29 17.89
C LEU A 282 -1.93 2.53 18.13
N ASP A 283 -1.43 1.85 17.09
CA ASP A 283 -0.08 1.27 17.11
C ASP A 283 0.93 2.28 16.56
N TYR A 284 0.67 2.83 15.37
CA TYR A 284 1.48 3.93 14.82
C TYR A 284 0.68 4.81 13.85
N LEU A 285 1.13 6.06 13.73
CA LEU A 285 0.86 6.96 12.61
C LEU A 285 2.23 7.51 12.18
N ALA A 286 2.66 7.18 10.98
CA ALA A 286 3.98 7.52 10.47
C ALA A 286 3.86 8.13 9.08
N LEU A 287 4.75 9.07 8.77
CA LEU A 287 4.91 9.61 7.42
C LEU A 287 6.32 9.24 6.98
N VAL A 288 6.42 8.38 5.97
CA VAL A 288 7.68 7.69 5.64
C VAL A 288 8.10 7.87 4.19
N ASP A 289 9.40 7.75 3.94
CA ASP A 289 9.97 7.63 2.59
C ASP A 289 9.73 6.19 2.09
N PRO A 290 9.08 5.96 0.93
CA PRO A 290 8.81 4.62 0.42
C PRO A 290 10.08 3.85 -0.04
N SER A 291 11.24 4.49 -0.15
CA SER A 291 12.50 3.88 -0.62
C SER A 291 13.25 3.10 0.47
N ASP A 292 13.05 3.47 1.74
CA ASP A 292 13.66 2.84 2.91
C ASP A 292 12.75 2.76 4.15
N PHE A 293 11.51 3.27 4.06
CA PHE A 293 10.53 3.25 5.13
C PHE A 293 10.96 3.96 6.43
N THR A 294 11.89 4.91 6.35
CA THR A 294 12.24 5.81 7.46
C THR A 294 11.24 6.95 7.58
N GLU A 295 11.02 7.45 8.80
CA GLU A 295 10.18 8.64 9.01
C GLU A 295 10.83 9.89 8.43
N ILE A 296 10.04 10.68 7.71
CA ILE A 296 10.54 11.89 7.05
C ILE A 296 10.46 13.11 7.96
N GLY A 297 11.52 13.93 7.90
CA GLY A 297 11.55 15.24 8.54
C GLY A 297 10.68 16.28 7.82
N ASP A 298 10.58 17.47 8.40
CA ASP A 298 9.69 18.53 7.89
C ASP A 298 10.19 19.21 6.63
N ASP A 299 11.50 19.12 6.37
CA ASP A 299 12.14 19.67 5.17
C ASP A 299 12.16 18.67 4.00
N PHE A 300 11.50 17.51 4.15
CA PHE A 300 11.52 16.45 3.14
C PHE A 300 10.82 16.87 1.83
N THR A 301 11.41 16.46 0.72
CA THR A 301 10.85 16.57 -0.63
C THR A 301 10.94 15.21 -1.33
N GLY A 302 9.95 14.92 -2.16
CA GLY A 302 9.80 13.65 -2.86
C GLY A 302 8.51 12.91 -2.50
N GLU A 303 8.45 11.66 -2.94
CA GLU A 303 7.35 10.74 -2.66
C GLU A 303 7.39 10.31 -1.19
N ALA A 304 6.22 10.26 -0.56
CA ALA A 304 6.03 9.89 0.83
C ALA A 304 4.77 9.03 1.00
N VAL A 305 4.69 8.28 2.09
CA VAL A 305 3.50 7.50 2.46
C VAL A 305 3.08 7.85 3.86
N LEU A 306 1.88 8.38 4.03
CA LEU A 306 1.24 8.49 5.34
C LEU A 306 0.61 7.14 5.66
N ALA A 307 1.14 6.44 6.65
CA ALA A 307 0.72 5.10 7.05
C ALA A 307 0.17 5.09 8.49
N VAL A 308 -0.87 4.31 8.72
CA VAL A 308 -1.49 4.13 10.03
C VAL A 308 -1.76 2.66 10.29
N ALA A 309 -1.53 2.22 11.53
CA ALA A 309 -2.00 0.95 12.04
C ALA A 309 -2.62 1.13 13.41
N ALA A 310 -3.75 0.46 13.64
CA ALA A 310 -4.48 0.54 14.89
C ALA A 310 -5.29 -0.74 15.13
N ARG A 311 -5.67 -0.96 16.39
CA ARG A 311 -6.60 -2.01 16.81
C ARG A 311 -7.94 -1.40 17.19
N VAL A 312 -9.02 -2.06 16.78
CA VAL A 312 -10.36 -1.81 17.28
C VAL A 312 -10.91 -3.14 17.76
N GLY A 313 -11.19 -3.23 19.07
CA GLY A 313 -11.37 -4.52 19.74
C GLY A 313 -10.16 -5.42 19.56
N THR A 314 -10.36 -6.63 19.04
CA THR A 314 -9.26 -7.57 18.75
C THR A 314 -8.72 -7.46 17.32
N THR A 315 -9.32 -6.63 16.47
CA THR A 315 -8.98 -6.56 15.04
C THR A 315 -7.94 -5.49 14.79
N ARG A 316 -6.75 -5.89 14.31
CA ARG A 316 -5.70 -4.97 13.87
C ARG A 316 -5.86 -4.63 12.39
N LEU A 317 -5.99 -3.35 12.10
CA LEU A 317 -6.20 -2.76 10.79
C LEU A 317 -5.00 -1.89 10.40
N ILE A 318 -4.76 -1.81 9.09
CA ILE A 318 -3.74 -0.92 8.52
C ILE A 318 -4.36 -0.18 7.34
N ASP A 319 -3.89 1.04 7.11
CA ASP A 319 -4.23 1.83 5.94
C ASP A 319 -3.12 2.84 5.63
N ASN A 320 -3.10 3.38 4.41
CA ASN A 320 -2.15 4.41 4.01
C ASN A 320 -2.66 5.26 2.84
N VAL A 321 -2.01 6.41 2.63
CA VAL A 321 -2.14 7.24 1.43
C VAL A 321 -0.77 7.71 0.95
N PRO A 322 -0.47 7.64 -0.37
CA PRO A 322 0.70 8.27 -0.94
C PRO A 322 0.53 9.79 -0.99
N LEU A 323 1.62 10.53 -0.80
CA LEU A 323 1.72 11.98 -0.85
C LEU A 323 3.03 12.37 -1.56
N THR A 324 3.06 13.54 -2.20
CA THR A 324 4.28 14.06 -2.85
C THR A 324 4.57 15.46 -2.32
N PHE A 325 5.74 15.64 -1.71
CA PHE A 325 6.20 16.92 -1.18
C PHE A 325 7.21 17.57 -2.14
N GLY A 326 7.15 18.89 -2.31
CA GLY A 326 8.22 19.66 -2.96
C GLY A 326 8.29 19.63 -4.50
N THR A 327 7.38 18.97 -5.22
CA THR A 327 7.36 19.03 -6.69
C THR A 327 6.51 20.19 -7.20
N PHE A 328 7.13 21.36 -7.38
CA PHE A 328 6.63 22.37 -8.30
C PHE A 328 7.70 22.64 -9.36
N GLY A 329 7.54 22.03 -10.54
CA GLY A 329 8.34 22.34 -11.72
C GLY A 329 8.94 21.13 -12.44
N ALA A 330 8.13 20.42 -13.22
CA ALA A 330 8.50 19.79 -14.49
C ALA A 330 7.26 19.13 -15.12
N ALA A 331 6.27 19.95 -15.48
CA ALA A 331 5.43 19.65 -16.62
C ALA A 331 5.95 20.55 -17.74
N SER A 332 6.73 19.98 -18.64
CA SER A 332 7.08 20.52 -19.95
C SER A 332 6.97 19.38 -20.94
#